data_AF-A0AA97DT80-F1
#
_entry.id   AF-A0AA97DT80-F1
#
_cell.length_a   1.000
_cell.length_b   1.000
_cell.length_c   1.000
_cell.angle_alpha   90.00
_cell.angle_beta   90.00
_cell.angle_gamma   90.00
#
_symmetry.space_group_name_H-M   'P 1'
#
loop_
_entity.id
_entity.type
_entity.pdbx_description
1 polymer ?
#
loop_
_entity_poly.entity_id
_entity_poly.type
_entity_poly.pdbx_seq_one_letter_code
_entity_poly.pdbx_strand_id
1 'polypeptide(L)'
;MGKELDELRREYAENEAKLQQYQHRAKRLEQRKQYYEKGERQKHVHRLITRGATVESIVPEVGGHGEAEFYQLAGHIFFLPEVKALLLWEGM
;
A
#
# COMPACT_ATOMS: atom_id res chain seq x y z
N MET A 1 37.95 12.47 -41.33
CA MET A 1 36.71 13.24 -41.12
C MET A 1 35.44 12.41 -41.34
N GLY A 2 35.26 11.66 -42.45
CA GLY A 2 34.01 10.91 -42.67
C GLY A 2 33.78 9.68 -41.76
N LYS A 3 34.83 8.92 -41.43
CA LYS A 3 34.72 7.70 -40.59
C LYS A 3 34.30 7.99 -39.14
N GLU A 4 34.79 9.09 -38.59
CA GLU A 4 34.50 9.54 -37.22
C GLU A 4 33.04 10.02 -37.07
N LEU A 5 32.48 10.64 -38.11
CA LEU A 5 31.07 11.07 -38.13
C LEU A 5 30.11 9.86 -38.23
N ASP A 6 30.48 8.84 -39.01
CA ASP A 6 29.68 7.61 -39.14
C ASP A 6 29.69 6.77 -37.85
N GLU A 7 30.83 6.71 -37.15
CA GLU A 7 30.92 6.10 -35.82
C GLU A 7 30.03 6.82 -34.81
N LEU A 8 30.08 8.15 -34.76
CA LEU A 8 29.24 8.95 -33.88
C LEU A 8 27.73 8.73 -34.15
N ARG A 9 27.34 8.62 -35.43
CA ARG A 9 25.94 8.35 -35.82
C ARG A 9 25.47 6.97 -35.39
N ARG A 10 26.34 5.96 -35.49
CA ARG A 10 26.03 4.60 -35.00
C ARG A 10 25.88 4.58 -33.49
N GLU A 11 26.81 5.20 -32.77
CA GLU A 11 26.74 5.29 -31.32
C GLU A 11 25.48 6.03 -30.84
N TYR A 12 25.10 7.12 -31.53
CA TYR A 12 23.86 7.84 -31.26
C TYR A 12 22.63 6.93 -31.44
N ALA A 13 22.54 6.20 -32.55
CA ALA A 13 21.42 5.29 -32.82
C ALA A 13 21.34 4.15 -31.80
N GLU A 14 22.49 3.59 -31.39
CA GLU A 14 22.55 2.58 -30.33
C GLU A 14 22.09 3.14 -28.98
N ASN A 15 22.52 4.36 -28.64
CA ASN A 15 22.13 5.01 -27.39
C ASN A 15 20.64 5.38 -27.38
N GLU A 16 20.08 5.79 -28.51
CA GLU A 16 18.65 6.03 -28.67
C GLU A 16 17.83 4.75 -28.50
N ALA A 17 18.29 3.63 -29.08
CA ALA A 17 17.67 2.32 -28.87
C ALA A 17 17.72 1.87 -27.40
N LYS A 18 18.86 2.05 -26.73
CA LYS A 18 19.01 1.76 -25.29
C LYS A 18 18.09 2.65 -24.44
N LEU A 19 17.97 3.93 -24.78
CA LEU A 19 17.08 4.86 -24.08
C LEU A 19 15.62 4.39 -24.17
N GLN A 20 15.15 4.04 -25.37
CA GLN A 20 13.80 3.49 -25.56
C GLN A 20 13.60 2.20 -24.74
N GLN A 21 14.58 1.30 -24.74
CA GLN A 21 14.54 0.08 -23.93
C GLN A 21 14.42 0.38 -22.43
N TYR A 22 15.19 1.34 -21.91
CA TYR A 22 15.11 1.74 -20.50
C TYR A 22 13.78 2.40 -20.16
N GLN A 23 13.23 3.24 -21.05
CA GLN A 23 11.91 3.84 -20.86
C GLN A 23 10.80 2.77 -20.79
N HIS A 24 10.83 1.78 -21.68
CA HIS A 24 9.90 0.66 -21.62
C HIS A 24 10.04 -0.15 -20.33
N ARG A 25 11.27 -0.39 -19.87
CA ARG A 25 11.52 -1.09 -18.60
C ARG A 25 11.01 -0.30 -17.40
N ALA A 26 11.25 1.00 -17.36
CA ALA A 26 10.74 1.89 -16.32
C ALA A 26 9.21 1.86 -16.27
N LYS A 27 8.54 1.97 -17.42
CA LYS A 27 7.08 1.90 -17.51
C LYS A 27 6.53 0.57 -16.97
N ARG A 28 7.17 -0.55 -17.27
CA ARG A 28 6.77 -1.88 -16.74
C ARG A 28 6.93 -1.97 -15.22
N LEU A 29 8.01 -1.41 -14.67
CA LEU A 29 8.23 -1.40 -13.23
C LEU A 29 7.18 -0.55 -12.51
N GLU A 30 6.85 0.62 -13.07
CA GLU A 30 5.80 1.50 -12.55
C GLU A 30 4.42 0.80 -12.52
N GLN A 31 4.05 0.14 -13.62
CA GLN A 31 2.82 -0.64 -13.69
C GLN A 31 2.79 -1.77 -12.64
N ARG A 32 3.92 -2.43 -12.41
CA ARG A 32 4.02 -3.51 -11.43
C ARG A 32 3.89 -2.99 -10.00
N LYS A 33 4.48 -1.82 -9.70
CA LYS A 33 4.33 -1.13 -8.42
C LYS A 33 2.85 -0.82 -8.15
N GLN A 34 2.17 -0.21 -9.11
CA GLN A 34 0.74 0.12 -9.00
C GLN A 34 -0.14 -1.11 -8.79
N TYR A 35 0.17 -2.23 -9.46
CA TYR A 35 -0.55 -3.49 -9.28
C TYR A 35 -0.45 -4.01 -7.84
N TYR A 36 0.76 -4.04 -7.28
CA TYR A 36 0.96 -4.49 -5.91
C TYR A 36 0.36 -3.52 -4.88
N GLU A 37 0.50 -2.22 -5.07
CA GLU A 37 -0.12 -1.22 -4.19
C GLU A 37 -1.65 -1.35 -4.17
N LYS A 38 -2.27 -1.59 -5.33
CA LYS A 38 -3.72 -1.86 -5.41
C LYS A 38 -4.10 -3.14 -4.67
N GLY A 39 -3.33 -4.22 -4.88
CA GLY A 39 -3.56 -5.50 -4.19
C GLY A 39 -3.43 -5.37 -2.67
N GLU A 40 -2.40 -4.69 -2.18
CA GLU A 40 -2.19 -4.45 -0.75
C GLU A 40 -3.26 -3.55 -0.16
N ARG A 41 -3.70 -2.50 -0.88
CA ARG A 41 -4.84 -1.67 -0.47
C ARG A 41 -6.12 -2.49 -0.35
N GLN A 42 -6.38 -3.38 -1.31
CA GLN A 42 -7.57 -4.25 -1.28
C GLN A 42 -7.53 -5.22 -0.10
N LYS A 43 -6.38 -5.87 0.15
CA LYS A 43 -6.19 -6.74 1.32
C LYS A 43 -6.37 -5.98 2.63
N HIS A 44 -5.85 -4.76 2.70
CA HIS A 44 -6.01 -3.90 3.86
C HIS A 44 -7.49 -3.58 4.11
N VAL A 45 -8.21 -3.12 3.09
CA VAL A 45 -9.65 -2.82 3.20
C VAL A 45 -10.44 -4.06 3.63
N HIS A 46 -10.21 -5.21 3.00
CA HIS A 46 -10.87 -6.46 3.38
C HIS A 46 -10.61 -6.82 4.86
N ARG A 47 -9.36 -6.72 5.31
CA ARG A 47 -9.00 -6.95 6.72
C ARG A 47 -9.73 -5.99 7.67
N LEU A 48 -9.85 -4.71 7.32
CA LEU A 48 -10.57 -3.72 8.14
C LEU A 48 -12.05 -4.04 8.22
N ILE A 49 -12.69 -4.39 7.10
CA ILE A 49 -14.11 -4.78 7.05
C ILE A 49 -14.34 -6.01 7.93
N THR A 50 -13.53 -7.06 7.78
CA THR A 50 -13.67 -8.28 8.58
C THR A 50 -13.52 -8.01 10.08
N ARG A 51 -12.55 -7.16 10.46
CA ARG A 51 -12.37 -6.77 11.87
C ARG A 51 -13.55 -5.94 12.39
N GLY A 52 -14.06 -4.98 11.62
CA GLY A 52 -15.26 -4.21 11.97
C GLY A 52 -16.47 -5.11 12.18
N ALA A 53 -16.74 -6.00 11.23
CA ALA A 53 -17.81 -7.00 11.33
C ALA A 53 -17.66 -7.91 12.55
N THR A 54 -16.42 -8.26 12.94
CA THR A 54 -16.17 -9.05 14.15
C THR A 54 -16.57 -8.26 15.41
N VAL A 55 -16.23 -6.97 15.48
CA VAL A 55 -16.60 -6.11 16.61
C VAL A 55 -18.11 -5.94 16.71
N GLU A 56 -18.80 -5.64 15.61
CA GLU A 56 -20.27 -5.52 15.59
C GLU A 56 -20.97 -6.84 15.94
N SER A 57 -20.40 -7.98 15.57
CA SER A 57 -20.93 -9.29 15.95
C SER A 57 -20.83 -9.56 17.47
N ILE A 58 -19.74 -9.10 18.11
CA ILE A 58 -19.52 -9.28 19.55
C ILE A 58 -20.29 -8.24 20.37
N VAL A 59 -20.40 -7.00 19.87
CA VAL A 59 -21.04 -5.86 20.55
C VAL A 59 -21.99 -5.16 19.56
N PRO A 60 -23.22 -5.69 19.36
CA PRO A 60 -24.16 -5.19 18.36
C PRO A 60 -24.54 -3.71 18.54
N GLU A 61 -24.49 -3.19 19.76
CA GLU A 61 -24.77 -1.80 20.09
C GLU A 61 -23.86 -0.85 19.30
N VAL A 62 -22.63 -1.28 19.02
CA VAL A 62 -21.65 -0.51 18.25
C VAL A 62 -22.12 -0.25 16.81
N GLY A 63 -22.87 -1.15 16.20
CA GLY A 63 -23.38 -0.99 14.84
C GLY A 63 -24.36 0.18 14.67
N GLY A 64 -24.96 0.67 15.76
CA GLY A 64 -25.81 1.86 15.76
C GLY A 64 -25.06 3.18 15.94
N HIS A 65 -23.76 3.15 16.24
CA HIS A 65 -22.96 4.35 16.51
C HIS A 65 -22.50 5.02 15.22
N GLY A 66 -22.48 6.34 15.22
CA GLY A 66 -21.78 7.11 14.18
C GLY A 66 -20.26 6.92 14.27
N GLU A 67 -19.55 7.25 13.19
CA GLU A 67 -18.08 7.14 13.12
C GLU A 67 -17.37 7.86 14.27
N ALA A 68 -17.82 9.08 14.62
CA ALA A 68 -17.25 9.85 15.72
C ALA A 68 -17.47 9.20 17.10
N GLU A 69 -18.65 8.65 17.33
CA GLU A 69 -19.01 7.99 18.60
C GLU A 69 -18.22 6.69 18.75
N PHE A 70 -18.08 5.92 17.67
CA PHE A 70 -17.23 4.74 17.63
C PHE A 70 -15.77 5.07 17.95
N TYR A 71 -15.22 6.14 17.36
CA TYR A 71 -13.84 6.56 17.66
C TYR A 71 -13.65 7.03 19.09
N GLN A 72 -14.61 7.75 19.67
CA GLN A 72 -14.55 8.13 21.08
C GLN A 72 -14.57 6.90 21.99
N LEU A 73 -15.49 5.97 21.73
CA LEU A 73 -15.59 4.70 22.47
C LEU A 73 -14.29 3.91 22.38
N ALA A 74 -13.78 3.68 21.16
CA ALA A 74 -12.53 2.96 20.94
C ALA A 74 -11.36 3.65 21.64
N GLY A 75 -11.28 4.98 21.56
CA GLY A 75 -10.27 5.78 22.24
C GLY A 75 -10.31 5.60 23.76
N HIS A 76 -11.49 5.63 24.37
CA HIS A 76 -11.66 5.37 25.80
C HIS A 76 -11.25 3.94 26.17
N ILE A 77 -11.71 2.93 25.44
CA ILE A 77 -11.39 1.50 25.67
C ILE A 77 -9.88 1.28 25.63
N PHE A 78 -9.21 1.76 24.57
CA PHE A 78 -7.76 1.58 24.42
C PHE A 78 -6.94 2.42 25.40
N PHE A 79 -7.56 3.38 26.10
CA PHE A 79 -6.87 4.12 27.16
C PHE A 79 -6.85 3.36 28.50
N LEU A 80 -7.76 2.41 28.71
CA LEU A 80 -7.87 1.62 29.93
C LEU A 80 -6.58 0.82 30.19
N PRO A 81 -6.03 0.87 31.42
CA PRO A 81 -4.79 0.18 31.77
C PRO A 81 -4.81 -1.33 31.47
N GLU A 82 -5.94 -1.98 31.69
CA GLU A 82 -6.14 -3.42 31.49
C GLU A 82 -6.05 -3.76 29.99
N VAL A 83 -6.65 -2.95 29.14
CA VAL A 83 -6.61 -3.13 27.68
C VAL A 83 -5.20 -2.86 27.15
N LYS A 84 -4.53 -1.81 27.65
CA LYS A 84 -3.12 -1.54 27.31
C LYS A 84 -2.20 -2.69 27.72
N ALA A 85 -2.39 -3.23 28.92
CA ALA A 85 -1.62 -4.37 29.40
C ALA A 85 -1.81 -5.60 28.49
N LEU A 86 -3.05 -5.88 28.07
CA LEU A 86 -3.36 -6.96 27.13
C LEU A 86 -2.77 -6.75 25.74
N LEU A 87 -2.75 -5.51 25.23
CA LEU A 87 -2.16 -5.19 23.92
C LEU A 87 -0.64 -5.27 23.91
N LEU A 88 0.00 -4.95 25.03
CA LEU A 88 1.46 -4.98 25.18
C LEU A 88 2.00 -6.34 25.62
N TRP A 89 1.11 -7.30 25.90
CA TRP A 89 1.51 -8.64 26.30
C TRP A 89 1.87 -9.49 25.06
N GLU A 90 3.15 -9.82 24.90
CA GLU A 90 3.71 -10.60 23.78
C GLU A 90 3.44 -12.13 23.89
N GLY A 91 2.30 -12.53 24.44
CA GLY A 91 1.99 -13.91 24.82
C GLY A 91 0.87 -14.59 24.04
N MET A 92 0.82 -14.43 22.72
CA MET A 92 -0.04 -15.24 21.84
C MET A 92 0.69 -15.69 20.57
#